data_AF-F0HAL0-F1
#
_entry.id   AF-F0HAL0-F1
#
_cell.length_a   1.000
_cell.length_b   1.000
_cell.length_c   1.000
_cell.angle_alpha   90.00
_cell.angle_beta   90.00
_cell.angle_gamma   90.00
#
_symmetry.space_group_name_H-M   'P 1'
#
loop_
_entity.id
_entity.type
_entity.pdbx_description
1 polymer ?
#
loop_
_entity_poly.entity_id
_entity_poly.type
_entity_poly.pdbx_seq_one_letter_code
_entity_poly.pdbx_strand_id
1 'polypeptide(L)'
;MTILQISDTHNRHRLLTNLPTADVLVHCGDFTDMGTEEEALNFLNWLIEQPYRHKIFVTGNHDLCLWEAENIEDLPNNIHFLQDRGCEIEGVRFFGLAYNHQESIIPHGVDVLITHEPPAMILDESNGIHWGNLSLRNKVLE
;
A
#
# COMPACT_ATOMS: atom_id res chain seq x y z
N MET A 1 18.37 -4.09 -0.35
CA MET A 1 17.07 -3.78 -0.93
C MET A 1 16.80 -2.29 -0.79
N THR A 2 16.45 -1.62 -1.88
CA THR A 2 15.92 -0.25 -1.90
C THR A 2 14.42 -0.28 -2.21
N ILE A 3 13.65 0.54 -1.51
CA ILE A 3 12.20 0.63 -1.66
C ILE A 3 11.84 2.02 -2.17
N LEU A 4 11.07 2.07 -3.26
CA LEU A 4 10.39 3.29 -3.70
C LEU A 4 8.97 3.26 -3.15
N GLN A 5 8.66 4.18 -2.25
CA GLN A 5 7.32 4.35 -1.70
C GLN A 5 6.61 5.53 -2.38
N ILE A 6 5.36 5.29 -2.78
CA ILE A 6 4.40 6.27 -3.27
C ILE A 6 3.04 6.01 -2.62
N SER A 7 2.11 6.96 -2.71
CA SER A 7 0.75 6.85 -2.17
C SER A 7 -0.14 7.91 -2.80
N ASP A 8 -1.46 7.81 -2.60
CA ASP A 8 -2.43 8.89 -2.85
C ASP A 8 -2.34 9.45 -4.27
N THR A 9 -2.20 8.55 -5.25
CA THR A 9 -2.08 8.97 -6.65
C THR A 9 -3.42 9.43 -7.22
N HIS A 10 -4.56 8.97 -6.70
CA HIS A 10 -5.91 9.37 -7.11
C HIS A 10 -6.07 9.52 -8.64
N ASN A 11 -5.87 8.41 -9.38
CA ASN A 11 -5.86 8.34 -10.85
C ASN A 11 -4.75 9.14 -11.57
N ARG A 12 -3.84 9.79 -10.84
CA ARG A 12 -2.74 10.59 -11.41
C ARG A 12 -1.41 9.84 -11.46
N HIS A 13 -1.41 8.53 -11.28
CA HIS A 13 -0.21 7.69 -11.31
C HIS A 13 0.59 7.84 -12.63
N ARG A 14 -0.05 8.18 -13.76
CA ARG A 14 0.64 8.47 -15.04
C ARG A 14 1.42 9.79 -15.07
N LEU A 15 1.23 10.68 -14.10
CA LEU A 15 2.04 11.90 -13.96
C LEU A 15 3.43 11.61 -13.36
N LEU A 16 3.62 10.42 -12.78
CA LEU A 16 4.88 9.98 -12.19
C LEU A 16 5.81 9.45 -13.29
N THR A 17 6.59 10.34 -13.92
CA THR A 17 7.42 9.99 -15.10
C THR A 17 8.91 9.84 -14.81
N ASN A 18 9.41 10.37 -13.68
CA ASN A 18 10.84 10.39 -13.32
C ASN A 18 11.08 9.77 -11.94
N LEU A 19 10.48 8.61 -11.69
CA LEU A 19 10.67 7.89 -10.44
C LEU A 19 12.08 7.28 -10.37
N PRO A 20 12.73 7.27 -9.19
CA PRO A 20 14.06 6.69 -9.05
C PRO A 20 14.02 5.17 -9.23
N THR A 21 15.18 4.59 -9.53
CA THR A 21 15.39 3.14 -9.55
C THR A 21 15.27 2.57 -8.13
N ALA A 22 14.60 1.44 -7.98
CA ALA A 22 14.49 0.70 -6.73
C ALA A 22 14.32 -0.79 -6.99
N ASP A 23 14.51 -1.62 -5.96
CA ASP A 23 14.26 -3.07 -6.04
C ASP A 23 12.75 -3.39 -5.96
N VAL A 24 12.03 -2.64 -5.12
CA VAL A 24 10.58 -2.79 -4.88
C VAL A 24 9.88 -1.44 -4.96
N LEU A 25 8.78 -1.36 -5.71
CA LEU A 25 7.83 -0.24 -5.64
C LEU A 25 6.69 -0.59 -4.68
N VAL A 26 6.33 0.33 -3.80
CA VAL A 26 5.23 0.19 -2.83
C VAL A 26 4.25 1.35 -3.00
N HIS A 27 2.97 1.04 -3.20
CA HIS A 27 1.88 2.03 -3.20
C HIS A 27 1.02 1.88 -1.94
N CYS A 28 0.97 2.90 -1.08
CA CYS A 28 0.29 2.84 0.22
C CYS A 28 -1.21 3.19 0.17
N GLY A 29 -1.92 2.76 -0.88
CA GLY A 29 -3.36 3.03 -1.05
C GLY A 29 -3.69 4.36 -1.72
N ASP A 30 -4.98 4.57 -1.98
CA ASP A 30 -5.57 5.72 -2.66
C ASP A 30 -5.03 5.91 -4.08
N PHE A 31 -5.00 4.82 -4.84
CA PHE A 31 -4.67 4.88 -6.27
C PHE A 31 -5.87 5.25 -7.15
N THR A 32 -7.09 5.07 -6.64
CA THR A 32 -8.34 5.50 -7.28
C THR A 32 -8.86 6.83 -6.70
N ASP A 33 -9.80 7.48 -7.39
CA ASP A 33 -10.49 8.69 -6.90
C ASP A 33 -11.91 8.37 -6.43
N MET A 34 -12.66 7.58 -7.19
CA MET A 34 -14.04 7.19 -6.87
C MET A 34 -14.21 5.72 -6.49
N GLY A 35 -13.12 4.95 -6.43
CA GLY A 35 -13.13 3.54 -6.04
C GLY A 35 -13.82 2.61 -7.02
N THR A 36 -13.85 2.96 -8.31
CA THR A 36 -14.46 2.13 -9.35
C THR A 36 -13.51 1.05 -9.86
N GLU A 37 -14.08 -0.06 -10.37
CA GLU A 37 -13.29 -1.11 -11.01
C GLU A 37 -12.48 -0.60 -12.21
N GLU A 38 -13.02 0.36 -12.97
CA GLU A 38 -12.33 0.98 -14.11
C GLU A 38 -11.06 1.72 -13.67
N GLU A 39 -11.14 2.48 -12.57
CA GLU A 39 -9.98 3.18 -12.00
C GLU A 39 -8.95 2.21 -11.45
N ALA A 40 -9.39 1.16 -10.74
CA ALA A 40 -8.49 0.12 -10.24
C ALA A 40 -7.77 -0.60 -11.40
N LEU A 41 -8.49 -0.95 -12.46
CA LEU A 41 -7.90 -1.52 -13.67
C LEU A 41 -6.93 -0.54 -14.36
N ASN A 42 -7.23 0.75 -14.38
CA ASN A 42 -6.34 1.77 -14.93
C ASN A 42 -5.00 1.82 -14.17
N PHE A 43 -5.07 1.82 -12.83
CA PHE A 43 -3.91 1.76 -11.95
C PHE A 43 -3.13 0.44 -12.14
N LEU A 44 -3.80 -0.71 -12.13
CA LEU A 44 -3.14 -2.01 -12.29
C LEU A 44 -2.39 -2.10 -13.63
N ASN A 45 -3.00 -1.63 -14.72
CA ASN A 45 -2.34 -1.57 -16.02
C ASN A 45 -1.07 -0.72 -15.98
N TRP A 46 -1.12 0.46 -15.35
CA TRP A 46 0.07 1.29 -15.15
C TRP A 46 1.11 0.62 -14.25
N LEU A 47 0.68 -0.02 -13.16
CA LEU A 47 1.55 -0.69 -12.20
C LEU A 47 2.31 -1.84 -12.87
N ILE A 48 1.64 -2.62 -13.72
CA ILE A 48 2.23 -3.71 -14.52
C ILE A 48 3.35 -3.19 -15.43
N GLU A 49 3.17 -2.01 -16.04
CA GLU A 49 4.16 -1.40 -16.94
C GLU A 49 5.44 -0.92 -16.24
N GLN A 50 5.42 -0.71 -14.92
CA GLN A 50 6.59 -0.14 -14.22
C GLN A 50 7.80 -1.12 -14.21
N PRO A 51 9.05 -0.62 -14.30
CA PRO A 51 10.24 -1.46 -14.48
C PRO A 51 10.76 -2.14 -13.20
N TYR A 52 10.06 -1.99 -12.07
CA TYR A 52 10.47 -2.55 -10.78
C TYR A 52 10.30 -4.07 -10.73
N ARG A 53 11.29 -4.76 -10.16
CA ARG A 53 11.30 -6.23 -10.06
C ARG A 53 10.08 -6.75 -9.31
N HIS A 54 9.73 -6.09 -8.21
CA HIS A 54 8.51 -6.35 -7.45
C HIS A 54 7.70 -5.08 -7.25
N LYS A 55 6.37 -5.21 -7.22
CA LYS A 55 5.46 -4.13 -6.84
C LYS A 55 4.52 -4.61 -5.75
N ILE A 56 4.28 -3.77 -4.76
CA ILE A 56 3.35 -4.03 -3.67
C ILE A 56 2.34 -2.90 -3.63
N PHE A 57 1.08 -3.22 -3.34
CA PHE A 57 0.09 -2.20 -3.00
C PHE A 57 -0.90 -2.71 -1.95
N VAL A 58 -1.44 -1.77 -1.18
CA VAL A 58 -2.56 -1.93 -0.24
C VAL A 58 -3.71 -1.03 -0.70
N THR A 59 -4.91 -1.25 -0.19
CA THR A 59 -6.05 -0.34 -0.38
C THR A 59 -6.01 0.83 0.59
N GLY A 60 -6.40 2.01 0.11
CA GLY A 60 -6.72 3.18 0.93
C GLY A 60 -8.23 3.39 1.05
N ASN A 61 -8.63 4.58 1.53
CA ASN A 61 -10.03 4.92 1.74
C ASN A 61 -10.80 5.27 0.46
N HIS A 62 -10.12 5.49 -0.66
CA HIS A 62 -10.74 5.70 -1.96
C HIS A 62 -10.87 4.42 -2.79
N ASP A 63 -10.17 3.33 -2.45
CA ASP A 63 -10.11 2.10 -3.27
C ASP A 63 -11.29 1.13 -3.01
N LEU A 64 -12.50 1.66 -3.03
CA LEU A 64 -13.75 1.01 -2.58
C LEU A 64 -14.02 -0.37 -3.22
N CYS A 65 -13.80 -0.51 -4.53
CA CYS A 65 -14.09 -1.76 -5.24
C CYS A 65 -13.22 -2.95 -4.78
N LEU A 66 -12.14 -2.70 -4.04
CA LEU A 66 -11.21 -3.73 -3.56
C LEU A 66 -11.30 -3.96 -2.04
N TRP A 67 -12.16 -3.26 -1.30
CA TRP A 67 -12.25 -3.40 0.16
C TRP A 67 -12.61 -4.81 0.62
N GLU A 68 -13.46 -5.53 -0.11
CA GLU A 68 -13.84 -6.91 0.21
C GLU A 68 -13.03 -7.95 -0.57
N ALA A 69 -12.04 -7.52 -1.37
CA ALA A 69 -11.25 -8.41 -2.20
C ALA A 69 -10.21 -9.17 -1.37
N GLU A 70 -10.30 -10.50 -1.34
CA GLU A 70 -9.23 -11.34 -0.79
C GLU A 70 -8.07 -11.51 -1.77
N ASN A 71 -8.31 -11.40 -3.07
CA ASN A 71 -7.30 -11.52 -4.12
C ASN A 71 -7.76 -10.79 -5.38
N ILE A 72 -6.84 -10.64 -6.32
CA ILE A 72 -7.16 -10.22 -7.69
C ILE A 72 -6.66 -11.34 -8.60
N GLU A 73 -7.57 -11.89 -9.40
CA GLU A 73 -7.26 -12.96 -10.35
C GLU A 73 -6.28 -12.45 -11.41
N ASP A 74 -5.44 -13.35 -11.91
CA ASP A 74 -4.47 -13.09 -13.00
C ASP A 74 -3.44 -11.96 -12.74
N LEU A 75 -3.23 -11.56 -11.48
CA LEU A 75 -2.10 -10.70 -11.15
C LEU A 75 -0.77 -11.39 -11.48
N PRO A 76 0.17 -10.71 -12.18
CA PRO A 76 1.51 -11.22 -12.38
C PRO A 76 2.19 -11.58 -11.05
N ASN A 77 2.97 -12.66 -11.04
CA ASN A 77 3.64 -13.18 -9.83
C ASN A 77 4.57 -12.17 -9.11
N ASN A 78 4.94 -11.08 -9.76
CA ASN A 78 5.78 -10.04 -9.19
C ASN A 78 5.01 -8.82 -8.67
N ILE A 79 3.67 -8.87 -8.70
CA ILE A 79 2.77 -7.85 -8.15
C ILE A 79 2.03 -8.46 -6.96
N HIS A 80 2.14 -7.80 -5.82
CA HIS A 80 1.61 -8.30 -4.55
C HIS A 80 0.52 -7.34 -4.07
N PHE A 81 -0.73 -7.81 -4.13
CA PHE A 81 -1.82 -7.16 -3.42
C PHE A 81 -1.82 -7.65 -1.97
N LEU A 82 -1.41 -6.79 -1.04
CA LEU A 82 -1.31 -7.14 0.37
C LEU A 82 -2.47 -6.53 1.15
N GLN A 83 -3.56 -7.28 1.29
CA GLN A 83 -4.63 -6.95 2.22
C GLN A 83 -4.65 -7.98 3.35
N ASP A 84 -4.31 -7.52 4.56
CA ASP A 84 -4.20 -8.31 5.79
C ASP A 84 -3.30 -9.55 5.69
N ARG A 85 -2.24 -9.43 4.89
CA ARG A 85 -1.35 -10.53 4.58
C ARG A 85 0.06 -10.04 4.32
N GLY A 86 0.99 -10.97 4.40
CA GLY A 86 2.40 -10.72 4.13
C GLY A 86 2.93 -11.47 2.92
N CYS A 87 4.07 -11.00 2.44
CA CYS A 87 4.92 -11.72 1.51
C CYS A 87 6.39 -11.55 1.92
N GLU A 88 7.26 -12.43 1.42
CA GLU A 88 8.69 -12.32 1.61
C GLU A 88 9.37 -12.08 0.27
N ILE A 89 10.16 -11.02 0.18
CA ILE A 89 10.90 -10.66 -1.02
C ILE A 89 12.37 -10.56 -0.61
N GLU A 90 13.22 -11.41 -1.19
CA GLU A 90 14.67 -11.43 -0.95
C GLU A 90 15.06 -11.42 0.55
N GLY A 91 14.29 -12.15 1.38
CA GLY A 91 14.53 -12.24 2.83
C GLY A 91 13.94 -11.12 3.66
N VAL A 92 13.28 -10.12 3.06
CA VAL A 92 12.57 -9.03 3.75
C VAL A 92 11.07 -9.37 3.81
N ARG A 93 10.50 -9.33 5.01
CA ARG A 93 9.10 -9.65 5.27
C ARG A 93 8.24 -8.39 5.25
N PHE A 94 7.36 -8.33 4.27
CA PHE A 94 6.37 -7.29 4.11
C PHE A 94 5.04 -7.74 4.70
N PHE A 95 4.29 -6.81 5.29
CA PHE A 95 2.89 -7.03 5.67
C PHE A 95 2.06 -5.81 5.27
N GLY A 96 0.97 -6.03 4.56
CA GLY A 96 -0.01 -4.99 4.25
C GLY A 96 -1.23 -5.11 5.14
N LEU A 97 -1.65 -4.00 5.75
CA LEU A 97 -2.90 -3.89 6.49
C LEU A 97 -3.90 -3.09 5.63
N ALA A 98 -5.13 -3.59 5.49
CA ALA A 98 -6.18 -2.81 4.82
C ALA A 98 -6.54 -1.54 5.60
N TYR A 99 -7.05 -0.54 4.89
CA TYR A 99 -7.60 0.66 5.53
C TYR A 99 -8.69 0.31 6.56
N ASN A 100 -8.63 0.90 7.76
CA ASN A 100 -9.56 0.65 8.88
C ASN A 100 -9.66 -0.81 9.39
N HIS A 101 -8.70 -1.68 9.05
CA HIS A 101 -8.67 -3.06 9.56
C HIS A 101 -7.89 -3.17 10.89
N GLN A 102 -8.21 -4.20 11.68
CA GLN A 102 -7.68 -4.34 13.04
C GLN A 102 -6.17 -4.64 13.06
N GLU A 103 -5.39 -3.83 13.76
CA GLU A 103 -3.93 -3.94 13.83
C GLU A 103 -3.46 -5.18 14.58
N SER A 104 -4.34 -5.81 15.36
CA SER A 104 -4.06 -7.06 16.08
C SER A 104 -3.69 -8.22 15.17
N ILE A 105 -4.01 -8.14 13.87
CA ILE A 105 -3.65 -9.17 12.89
C ILE A 105 -2.21 -9.04 12.38
N ILE A 106 -1.53 -7.91 12.65
CA ILE A 106 -0.15 -7.70 12.23
C ILE A 106 0.74 -8.71 12.97
N PRO A 107 1.43 -9.61 12.24
CA PRO A 107 2.26 -10.63 12.87
C PRO A 107 3.53 -10.04 13.46
N HIS A 108 4.16 -10.78 14.38
CA HIS A 108 5.50 -10.44 14.86
C HIS A 108 6.56 -10.68 13.79
N GLY A 109 7.66 -9.91 13.84
CA GLY A 109 8.80 -10.09 12.95
C GLY A 109 8.54 -9.66 11.51
N VAL A 110 7.68 -8.66 11.31
CA VAL A 110 7.53 -7.90 10.07
C VAL A 110 8.68 -6.90 9.98
N ASP A 111 9.36 -6.85 8.83
CA ASP A 111 10.43 -5.89 8.58
C ASP A 111 9.89 -4.59 8.01
N VAL A 112 8.87 -4.68 7.14
CA VAL A 112 8.22 -3.53 6.50
C VAL A 112 6.70 -3.68 6.60
N LEU A 113 6.08 -2.82 7.39
CA LEU A 113 4.63 -2.69 7.50
C LEU A 113 4.14 -1.62 6.51
N ILE A 114 3.10 -1.94 5.74
CA ILE A 114 2.49 -1.06 4.74
C ILE A 114 1.04 -0.83 5.16
N THR A 115 0.72 0.42 5.49
CA THR A 115 -0.62 0.88 5.86
C THR A 115 -0.94 2.14 5.06
N HIS A 116 -2.22 2.38 4.79
CA HIS A 116 -2.67 3.67 4.31
C HIS A 116 -2.74 4.69 5.45
N GLU A 117 -3.29 4.29 6.60
CA GLU A 117 -3.36 5.14 7.78
C GLU A 117 -1.97 5.33 8.42
N PRO A 118 -1.58 6.56 8.79
CA PRO A 118 -0.33 6.79 9.52
C PRO A 118 -0.48 6.38 10.99
N PRO A 119 0.61 5.98 11.67
CA PRO A 119 0.59 5.83 13.12
C PRO A 119 0.37 7.19 13.80
N ALA A 120 -0.43 7.22 14.88
CA ALA A 120 -0.69 8.44 15.64
C ALA A 120 0.61 9.18 16.04
N MET A 121 0.62 10.50 15.84
CA MET A 121 1.75 11.40 16.12
C MET A 121 3.02 11.16 15.27
N ILE A 122 2.94 10.36 14.20
CA ILE A 122 4.06 10.14 13.27
C ILE A 122 3.60 10.57 11.87
N LEU A 123 3.99 11.79 11.47
CA LEU A 123 3.62 12.37 10.18
C LEU A 123 2.10 12.32 9.89
N ASP A 124 1.27 12.43 10.93
CA ASP A 124 -0.17 12.26 10.86
C ASP A 124 -0.97 13.58 10.93
N GLU A 125 -0.27 14.71 10.98
CA GLU A 125 -0.88 16.03 11.07
C GLU A 125 -1.12 16.62 9.68
N SER A 126 -2.36 17.04 9.43
CA SER A 126 -2.74 17.81 8.25
C SER A 126 -3.77 18.86 8.64
N ASN A 127 -3.48 20.13 8.32
CA ASN A 127 -4.33 21.28 8.65
C ASN A 127 -4.71 21.38 10.15
N GLY A 128 -3.78 21.02 11.04
CA GLY A 128 -3.97 21.06 12.49
C GLY A 128 -4.81 19.91 13.05
N ILE A 129 -5.12 18.90 12.22
CA ILE A 129 -5.84 17.69 12.63
C ILE A 129 -4.88 16.50 12.56
N HIS A 130 -4.81 15.72 13.63
CA HIS A 130 -4.10 14.44 13.66
C HIS A 130 -5.04 13.33 13.20
N TRP A 131 -4.66 12.65 12.11
CA TRP A 131 -5.43 11.57 11.50
C TRP A 131 -4.90 10.17 11.84
N GLY A 132 -3.85 10.09 12.65
CA GLY A 132 -3.14 8.84 12.85
C GLY A 132 -3.81 7.89 13.84
N ASN A 133 -3.56 6.60 13.61
CA ASN A 133 -4.13 5.51 14.36
C ASN A 133 -3.27 5.17 15.60
N LEU A 134 -3.88 5.23 16.80
CA LEU A 134 -3.17 5.00 18.07
C LEU A 134 -2.76 3.53 18.26
N SER A 135 -3.63 2.59 17.86
CA SER A 135 -3.32 1.16 17.93
C SER A 135 -2.14 0.82 17.03
N LEU A 136 -2.12 1.38 15.82
CA LEU A 136 -1.02 1.24 14.88
C LEU A 136 0.29 1.79 15.44
N ARG A 137 0.26 2.97 16.06
CA ARG A 137 1.43 3.54 16.74
C ARG A 137 2.01 2.60 17.79
N ASN A 138 1.16 2.05 18.65
CA ASN A 138 1.60 1.11 19.67
C ASN A 138 2.27 -0.10 19.02
N LYS A 139 1.70 -0.62 17.93
CA LYS A 139 2.24 -1.79 17.22
C LYS A 139 3.59 -1.53 16.56
N VAL A 140 3.80 -0.35 15.99
CA VAL A 140 5.06 0.03 15.31
C VAL A 140 6.18 0.35 16.31
N LEU A 141 5.86 0.73 17.54
CA LEU A 141 6.83 1.09 18.59
C LEU A 141 7.13 -0.05 19.58
N GLU A 142 6.48 -1.21 19.43
CA GLU A 142 6.81 -2.46 20.14
C GLU A 142 8.18 -3.01 19.74
#